data_AF-A0A4R0NBX3-F1
#
_entry.id   AF-A0A4R0NBX3-F1
#
_cell.length_a   1.000
_cell.length_b   1.000
_cell.length_c   1.000
_cell.angle_alpha   90.00
_cell.angle_beta   90.00
_cell.angle_gamma   90.00
#
_symmetry.space_group_name_H-M   'P 1'
#
loop_
_entity.id
_entity.type
_entity.pdbx_description
1 polymer ?
#
loop_
_entity_poly.entity_id
_entity_poly.type
_entity_poly.pdbx_seq_one_letter_code
_entity_poly.pdbx_strand_id
1 'polypeptide(L)'
;MYKRMQFGQKRERFEGDPNQAMLPFETPVQMTLLQQEEVKQRIEYVRKRPNHHGRAKLPSHLPVEEIEIHPQGDLTEMVCIGKEITEELECEPARFFIKRYIR
;
A
#
# COMPACT_ATOMS: atom_id res chain seq x y z
N MET A 1 -23.08 27.33 6.96
CA MET A 1 -23.67 26.61 8.12
C MET A 1 -22.62 26.10 9.11
N TYR A 2 -21.63 25.29 8.71
CA TYR A 2 -20.68 24.63 9.63
C TYR A 2 -19.87 25.54 10.56
N LYS A 3 -19.38 26.69 10.07
CA LYS A 3 -18.57 27.62 10.89
C LYS A 3 -19.34 28.20 12.09
N ARG A 4 -20.68 28.34 12.01
CA ARG A 4 -21.49 28.90 13.11
C ARG A 4 -21.79 27.89 14.21
N MET A 5 -21.92 26.60 13.88
CA MET A 5 -22.02 25.53 14.88
C MET A 5 -20.71 25.32 15.64
N GLN A 6 -19.57 25.48 14.96
CA GLN A 6 -18.26 25.20 15.54
C GLN A 6 -17.71 26.37 16.38
N PHE A 7 -18.10 27.61 16.07
CA PHE A 7 -17.58 28.83 16.72
C PHE A 7 -18.66 29.73 17.34
N GLY A 8 -19.93 29.32 17.35
CA GLY A 8 -21.02 30.10 17.93
C GLY A 8 -21.01 30.09 19.46
N GLN A 9 -21.42 31.20 20.08
CA GLN A 9 -21.56 31.26 21.53
C GLN A 9 -22.73 30.35 21.98
N LYS A 10 -22.52 29.53 23.03
CA LYS A 10 -23.50 28.56 23.56
C LYS A 10 -24.83 29.15 24.06
N ARG A 11 -24.96 30.48 24.06
CA ARG A 11 -26.15 31.24 24.47
C ARG A 11 -27.01 31.71 23.30
N GLU A 12 -26.57 31.53 22.05
CA GLU A 12 -27.44 31.74 20.89
C GLU A 12 -28.27 30.48 20.66
N ARG A 13 -29.58 30.55 20.94
CA ARG A 13 -30.53 29.51 20.57
C ARG A 13 -30.69 29.53 19.04
N PHE A 14 -30.32 28.44 18.38
CA PHE A 14 -30.59 28.29 16.96
C PHE A 14 -32.05 27.88 16.77
N GLU A 15 -32.87 28.80 16.26
CA GLU A 15 -34.22 28.52 15.79
C GLU A 15 -34.15 28.39 14.26
N GLY A 16 -34.49 27.21 13.74
CA GLY A 16 -34.59 27.00 12.30
C GLY A 16 -35.71 27.86 11.72
N ASP A 17 -35.58 28.27 10.45
CA ASP A 17 -36.59 29.10 9.79
C ASP A 17 -37.93 28.32 9.69
N PRO A 18 -39.03 28.80 10.29
CA PRO A 18 -40.33 28.13 10.22
C PRO A 18 -40.88 28.01 8.79
N ASN A 19 -40.41 28.86 7.88
CA ASN A 19 -40.84 28.86 6.48
C ASN A 19 -40.00 27.91 5.62
N GLN A 20 -38.99 27.26 6.19
CA GLN A 20 -38.15 26.31 5.45
C GLN A 20 -38.79 24.91 5.47
N ALA A 21 -39.41 24.52 4.35
CA ALA A 21 -39.92 23.18 4.16
C ALA A 21 -38.78 22.15 4.15
N MET A 22 -39.00 20.99 4.79
CA MET A 22 -38.05 19.87 4.73
C MET A 22 -38.04 19.30 3.31
N LEU A 23 -36.83 19.10 2.75
CA LEU A 23 -36.68 18.49 1.44
C LEU A 23 -37.08 17.01 1.51
N PRO A 24 -37.89 16.50 0.56
CA PRO A 24 -38.39 15.12 0.58
C PRO A 24 -37.32 14.14 0.09
N PHE A 25 -36.17 14.09 0.77
CA PHE A 25 -35.13 13.09 0.55
C PHE A 25 -35.39 11.79 1.31
N GLU A 26 -36.47 11.74 2.10
CA GLU A 26 -36.89 10.52 2.78
C GLU A 26 -37.44 9.53 1.75
N THR A 27 -36.73 8.43 1.54
CA THR A 27 -37.26 7.30 0.80
C THR A 27 -38.37 6.65 1.62
N PRO A 28 -39.55 6.37 1.04
CA PRO A 28 -40.61 5.67 1.76
C PRO A 28 -40.08 4.34 2.27
N VAL A 29 -40.40 4.01 3.53
CA VAL A 29 -39.88 2.83 4.24
C VAL A 29 -40.03 1.55 3.41
N GLN A 30 -41.11 1.45 2.63
CA GLN A 30 -41.37 0.33 1.71
C GLN A 30 -40.29 0.18 0.62
N MET A 31 -39.79 1.27 0.04
CA MET A 31 -38.74 1.21 -0.97
C MET A 31 -37.38 0.88 -0.35
N THR A 32 -37.12 1.34 0.87
CA THR A 32 -35.91 0.96 1.64
C THR A 32 -35.90 -0.53 1.97
N LEU A 33 -37.06 -1.10 2.32
CA LEU A 33 -37.20 -2.54 2.60
C LEU A 33 -37.00 -3.38 1.33
N LEU A 34 -37.64 -3.01 0.22
CA LEU A 34 -37.45 -3.70 -1.08
C LEU A 34 -35.99 -3.65 -1.55
N GLN A 35 -35.32 -2.51 -1.40
CA GLN A 35 -33.90 -2.38 -1.74
C GLN A 35 -33.01 -3.23 -0.82
N GLN A 36 -33.34 -3.37 0.46
CA GLN A 36 -32.60 -4.25 1.38
C GLN A 36 -32.75 -5.74 1.02
N GLU A 37 -33.91 -6.14 0.49
CA GLU A 37 -34.17 -7.51 0.03
C GLU A 37 -33.38 -7.84 -1.25
N GLU A 38 -33.23 -6.90 -2.17
CA GLU A 38 -32.50 -7.10 -3.44
C GLU A 38 -30.97 -7.05 -3.32
N VAL A 39 -30.42 -6.47 -2.25
CA VAL A 39 -28.99 -6.06 -2.20
C VAL A 39 -27.99 -7.19 -1.94
N LYS A 40 -28.40 -8.42 -1.64
CA LYS A 40 -27.44 -9.49 -1.30
C LYS A 40 -27.49 -10.68 -2.26
N GLN A 41 -26.81 -10.52 -3.39
CA GLN A 41 -26.43 -11.64 -4.25
C GLN A 41 -25.06 -12.18 -3.86
N ARG A 42 -24.98 -13.48 -3.56
CA ARG A 42 -23.70 -14.19 -3.41
C ARG A 42 -23.15 -14.52 -4.80
N ILE A 43 -22.04 -13.88 -5.16
CA ILE A 43 -21.31 -14.15 -6.41
C ILE A 43 -20.15 -15.10 -6.08
N GLU A 44 -20.30 -16.37 -6.44
CA GLU A 44 -19.22 -17.36 -6.35
C GLU A 44 -18.54 -17.46 -7.72
N TYR A 45 -17.22 -17.25 -7.75
CA TYR A 45 -16.44 -17.45 -8.97
C TYR A 45 -15.09 -18.08 -8.67
N VAL A 46 -14.65 -18.95 -9.56
CA VAL A 46 -13.37 -19.65 -9.47
C VAL A 46 -12.29 -18.78 -10.12
N ARG A 47 -11.33 -18.30 -9.32
CA ARG A 47 -10.18 -17.55 -9.80
C ARG A 47 -9.09 -18.52 -10.25
N LYS A 48 -8.63 -18.41 -11.50
CA LYS A 48 -7.36 -19.01 -11.91
C LYS A 48 -6.22 -18.21 -11.28
N ARG A 49 -5.32 -18.88 -10.56
CA ARG A 49 -4.12 -18.24 -10.04
C ARG A 49 -3.23 -17.85 -11.23
N PRO A 50 -2.79 -16.59 -11.34
CA PRO A 50 -1.83 -16.21 -12.36
C PRO A 50 -0.54 -17.03 -12.20
N ASN A 51 -0.02 -17.55 -13.30
CA ASN A 51 1.27 -18.22 -13.31
C ASN A 51 2.36 -17.15 -13.33
N HIS A 52 2.87 -16.78 -12.15
CA HIS A 52 3.92 -15.77 -12.05
C HIS A 52 5.27 -16.38 -12.44
N HIS A 53 5.94 -15.82 -13.45
CA HIS A 53 7.27 -16.25 -13.90
C HIS A 53 8.42 -15.92 -12.92
N GLY A 54 8.11 -15.52 -11.69
CA GLY A 54 9.10 -15.12 -10.69
C GLY A 54 9.80 -13.81 -11.03
N ARG A 55 10.94 -13.57 -10.39
CA ARG A 55 11.81 -12.42 -10.64
C ARG A 55 12.77 -12.75 -11.76
N ALA A 56 12.93 -11.85 -12.72
CA ALA A 56 13.98 -11.95 -13.73
C ALA A 56 15.35 -11.66 -13.10
N LYS A 57 16.40 -12.27 -13.65
CA LYS A 57 17.78 -11.94 -13.29
C LYS A 57 18.10 -10.51 -13.73
N LEU A 58 19.04 -9.87 -13.03
CA LEU A 58 19.55 -8.56 -13.42
C LEU A 58 20.29 -8.65 -14.77
N PRO A 59 20.26 -7.57 -15.58
CA PRO A 59 20.95 -7.57 -16.87
C PRO A 59 22.47 -7.72 -16.72
N SER A 60 23.07 -8.59 -17.54
CA SER A 60 24.51 -8.90 -17.49
C SER A 60 25.45 -7.80 -18.00
N HIS A 61 24.90 -6.76 -18.65
CA HIS A 61 25.69 -5.65 -19.18
C HIS A 61 25.87 -4.51 -18.17
N LEU A 62 25.22 -4.57 -17.01
CA LEU A 62 25.38 -3.55 -15.97
C LEU A 62 26.74 -3.73 -15.28
N PRO A 63 27.42 -2.63 -14.92
CA PRO A 63 28.65 -2.70 -14.15
C PRO A 63 28.39 -3.34 -12.78
N VAL A 64 29.31 -4.19 -12.32
CA VAL A 64 29.21 -4.92 -11.04
C VAL A 64 30.29 -4.42 -10.09
N GLU A 65 29.88 -4.03 -8.88
CA GLU A 65 30.77 -3.65 -7.78
C GLU A 65 30.72 -4.73 -6.70
N GLU A 66 31.84 -5.40 -6.45
CA GLU A 66 31.94 -6.49 -5.46
C GLU A 66 32.39 -5.97 -4.10
N ILE A 67 31.65 -6.34 -3.06
CA ILE A 67 31.90 -5.94 -1.67
C ILE A 67 32.03 -7.22 -0.84
N GLU A 68 33.25 -7.51 -0.39
CA GLU A 68 33.50 -8.63 0.53
C GLU A 68 33.29 -8.19 1.98
N ILE A 69 32.36 -8.87 2.65
CA ILE A 69 32.03 -8.65 4.06
C ILE A 69 32.64 -9.80 4.85
N HIS A 70 33.61 -9.48 5.70
CA HIS A 70 34.28 -10.45 6.57
C HIS A 70 33.81 -10.28 8.02
N PRO A 71 33.75 -11.38 8.81
CA PRO A 71 33.47 -11.30 10.25
C PRO A 71 34.57 -10.53 10.99
N GLN A 72 34.20 -9.94 12.14
CA GLN A 72 35.16 -9.22 12.98
C GLN A 72 36.09 -10.20 13.70
N GLY A 73 37.41 -10.03 13.53
CA GLY A 73 38.43 -10.86 14.18
C GLY A 73 39.63 -11.12 13.28
N ASP A 74 40.60 -11.90 13.78
CA ASP A 74 41.69 -12.44 12.97
C ASP A 74 41.23 -13.73 12.29
N LEU A 75 41.34 -13.78 10.97
CA LEU A 75 40.88 -14.88 10.11
C LEU A 75 42.04 -15.60 9.43
N THR A 76 43.29 -15.27 9.78
CA THR A 76 44.50 -15.80 9.12
C THR A 76 44.61 -17.33 9.15
N GLU A 77 44.11 -17.98 10.21
CA GLU A 77 44.15 -19.44 10.36
C GLU A 77 42.86 -20.14 9.89
N MET A 78 41.86 -19.39 9.43
CA MET A 78 40.56 -19.93 9.05
C MET A 78 40.43 -20.17 7.54
N VAL A 79 39.73 -21.24 7.17
CA VAL A 79 39.44 -21.56 5.77
C VAL A 79 37.99 -21.18 5.45
N CYS A 80 37.78 -20.40 4.39
CA CYS A 80 36.45 -20.07 3.90
C CYS A 80 35.79 -21.32 3.29
N ILE A 81 34.67 -21.77 3.87
CA ILE A 81 33.95 -22.99 3.45
C ILE A 81 32.93 -22.69 2.33
N GLY A 82 32.33 -21.50 2.36
CA GLY A 82 31.34 -21.07 1.39
C GLY A 82 31.12 -19.57 1.47
N LYS A 83 30.66 -18.99 0.36
CA LYS A 83 30.32 -17.58 0.22
C LYS A 83 28.86 -17.46 -0.15
N GLU A 84 28.14 -16.56 0.50
CA GLU A 84 26.78 -16.22 0.09
C GLU A 84 26.78 -14.94 -0.74
N ILE A 85 26.22 -15.01 -1.94
CA ILE A 85 26.22 -13.91 -2.90
C ILE A 85 24.82 -13.27 -2.92
N THR A 86 24.77 -11.97 -2.63
CA THR A 86 23.56 -11.15 -2.74
C THR A 86 23.79 -10.05 -3.77
N GLU A 87 22.91 -9.95 -4.78
CA GLU A 87 22.99 -8.92 -5.82
C GLU A 87 21.85 -7.91 -5.66
N GLU A 88 22.22 -6.62 -5.56
CA GLU A 88 21.28 -5.50 -5.44
C GLU A 88 21.47 -4.53 -6.60
N LEU A 89 20.38 -4.04 -7.19
CA LEU A 89 20.44 -3.02 -8.24
C LEU A 89 20.48 -1.63 -7.60
N GLU A 90 21.57 -0.91 -7.82
CA GLU A 90 21.82 0.41 -7.28
C GLU A 90 21.78 1.47 -8.40
N CYS A 91 21.41 2.68 -8.01
CA CYS A 91 21.19 3.80 -8.91
C CYS A 91 21.92 5.04 -8.42
N GLU A 92 22.86 5.51 -9.24
CA GLU A 92 23.37 6.87 -9.19
C GLU A 92 22.66 7.70 -10.25
N PRO A 93 22.53 9.03 -10.10
CA PRO A 93 21.80 9.88 -11.03
C PRO A 93 22.14 9.71 -12.52
N ALA A 94 23.34 9.20 -12.84
CA ALA A 94 23.83 8.98 -14.20
C ALA A 94 24.02 7.50 -14.60
N ARG A 95 23.91 6.53 -13.67
CA ARG A 95 24.18 5.11 -13.97
C ARG A 95 23.46 4.14 -13.05
N PHE A 96 23.10 2.98 -13.60
CA PHE A 96 22.74 1.81 -12.82
C PHE A 96 23.92 0.86 -12.71
N PHE A 97 24.05 0.21 -11.56
CA PHE A 97 25.09 -0.78 -11.30
C PHE A 97 24.59 -1.84 -10.34
N ILE A 98 25.22 -3.01 -10.36
CA ILE A 98 24.89 -4.12 -9.48
C ILE A 98 25.89 -4.10 -8.34
N LYS A 99 25.42 -3.94 -7.10
CA LYS A 99 26.25 -4.20 -5.91
C LYS A 99 26.13 -5.67 -5.56
N ARG A 100 27.26 -6.37 -5.60
CA ARG A 100 27.37 -7.78 -5.24
C ARG A 100 28.04 -7.90 -3.88
N TYR A 101 27.26 -8.28 -2.87
CA TYR A 101 27.77 -8.57 -1.54
C TYR A 101 28.17 -10.04 -1.45
N ILE A 102 29.39 -10.27 -0.99
CA ILE A 102 29.97 -11.58 -0.74
C ILE A 102 30.20 -11.67 0.77
N ARG A 103 29.41 -12.51 1.45
CA ARG A 103 29.46 -12.71 2.91
C ARG A 103 29.82 -14.14 3.29
#